data_AF-R2V7M6-F1
#
_entry.id   AF-R2V7M6-F1
#
_cell.length_a   1.000
_cell.length_b   1.000
_cell.length_c   1.000
_cell.angle_alpha   90.00
_cell.angle_beta   90.00
_cell.angle_gamma   90.00
#
_symmetry.space_group_name_H-M   'P 1'
#
loop_
_entity.id
_entity.type
_entity.pdbx_description
1 polymer ?
#
loop_
_entity_poly.entity_id
_entity_poly.type
_entity_poly.pdbx_seq_one_letter_code
_entity_poly.pdbx_strand_id
1 'polypeptide(L)'
;MISLKIMDRMAVIMKNKECMNCGSKTFHQVENGWKCDYCGTVYLNPKKPSTKTPPVDVSPHKKNKSRIILGIAFPIMALLLGLIFFKGNESPKQPYSPTSPAASQSKPEDGFPGGWTQELYEGVVIATKNYDADNEKYSFENGSNFEELEKQVGKPDTVTSWEKEDYGMPPRASATWNKSKAGEYSGHSITITYNKNTGMITDKNRY
;
A
#
# COMPACT_ATOMS: atom_id res chain seq x y z
N MET A 1 17.47 -12.68 -19.12
CA MET A 1 16.24 -13.39 -19.54
C MET A 1 15.07 -13.31 -18.53
N ILE A 2 15.29 -13.19 -17.21
CA ILE A 2 14.20 -13.14 -16.23
C ILE A 2 13.36 -11.84 -16.30
N SER A 3 13.97 -10.68 -16.60
CA SER A 3 13.21 -9.40 -16.75
C SER A 3 12.23 -9.41 -17.92
N LEU A 4 12.61 -9.98 -19.07
CA LEU A 4 11.73 -10.05 -20.24
C LEU A 4 10.50 -10.91 -19.95
N LYS A 5 10.67 -12.07 -19.30
CA LYS A 5 9.54 -12.95 -18.91
C LYS A 5 8.55 -12.28 -17.95
N ILE A 6 9.01 -11.40 -17.05
CA ILE A 6 8.15 -10.70 -16.08
C ILE A 6 7.37 -9.57 -16.77
N MET A 7 8.04 -8.80 -17.65
CA MET A 7 7.39 -7.76 -18.44
C MET A 7 6.35 -8.35 -19.42
N ASP A 8 6.67 -9.47 -20.08
CA ASP A 8 5.74 -10.15 -20.98
C ASP A 8 4.52 -10.70 -20.24
N ARG A 9 4.71 -11.26 -19.03
CA ARG A 9 3.58 -11.69 -18.19
C ARG A 9 2.68 -10.52 -17.80
N MET A 10 3.25 -9.38 -17.41
CA MET A 10 2.46 -8.20 -17.04
C MET A 10 1.74 -7.60 -18.25
N ALA A 11 2.35 -7.57 -19.44
CA ALA A 11 1.68 -7.11 -20.66
C ALA A 11 0.49 -8.00 -21.04
N VAL A 12 0.59 -9.33 -20.82
CA VAL A 12 -0.53 -10.27 -21.05
C VAL A 12 -1.64 -10.09 -20.00
N ILE A 13 -1.28 -9.90 -18.73
CA ILE A 13 -2.26 -9.66 -17.64
C ILE A 13 -3.04 -8.37 -17.88
N MET A 14 -2.35 -7.29 -18.25
CA MET A 14 -2.96 -5.96 -18.38
C MET A 14 -3.92 -5.83 -19.58
N LYS A 15 -3.73 -6.60 -20.66
CA LYS A 15 -4.63 -6.60 -21.83
C LYS A 15 -6.06 -7.05 -21.52
N ASN A 16 -6.26 -7.86 -20.48
CA ASN A 16 -7.57 -8.38 -20.09
C ASN A 16 -8.05 -7.80 -18.75
N LYS A 17 -7.37 -6.78 -18.22
CA LYS A 17 -7.64 -6.24 -16.90
C LYS A 17 -8.59 -5.05 -16.97
N GLU A 18 -9.48 -4.93 -16.00
CA GLU A 18 -10.23 -3.71 -15.73
C GLU A 18 -9.52 -2.93 -14.61
N CYS A 19 -9.57 -1.60 -14.70
CA CYS A 19 -8.98 -0.75 -13.71
C CYS A 19 -9.74 -0.95 -12.42
N MET A 20 -9.00 -1.25 -11.36
CA MET A 20 -9.61 -1.57 -10.08
C MET A 20 -10.31 -0.33 -9.52
N ASN A 21 -9.79 0.87 -9.74
CA ASN A 21 -10.41 2.08 -9.21
C ASN A 21 -11.67 2.51 -9.98
N CYS A 22 -11.69 2.37 -11.31
CA CYS A 22 -12.75 2.95 -12.15
C CYS A 22 -13.37 2.02 -13.19
N GLY A 23 -12.99 0.75 -13.24
CA GLY A 23 -13.45 -0.24 -14.23
C GLY A 23 -12.89 -0.09 -15.65
N SER A 24 -12.11 0.96 -15.95
CA SER A 24 -11.60 1.19 -17.31
C SER A 24 -10.64 0.09 -17.77
N LYS A 25 -10.73 -0.32 -19.05
CA LYS A 25 -9.79 -1.28 -19.66
C LYS A 25 -8.59 -0.60 -20.33
N THR A 26 -8.50 0.72 -20.25
CA THR A 26 -7.47 1.50 -20.94
C THR A 26 -6.31 1.81 -20.02
N PHE A 27 -5.12 1.35 -20.40
CA PHE A 27 -3.88 1.56 -19.66
C PHE A 27 -2.74 1.88 -20.62
N HIS A 28 -1.84 2.74 -20.18
CA HIS A 28 -0.54 2.94 -20.82
C HIS A 28 0.60 2.45 -19.93
N GLN A 29 1.70 2.06 -20.57
CA GLN A 29 2.91 1.67 -19.87
C GLN A 29 3.65 2.92 -19.38
N VAL A 30 4.15 2.87 -18.15
CA VAL A 30 5.00 3.89 -17.52
C VAL A 30 6.31 3.23 -17.06
N GLU A 31 7.32 4.03 -16.72
CA GLU A 31 8.70 3.58 -16.44
C GLU A 31 8.78 2.36 -15.49
N ASN A 32 7.92 2.32 -14.47
CA ASN A 32 7.89 1.25 -13.47
C ASN A 32 6.60 0.43 -13.44
N GLY A 33 5.81 0.42 -14.53
CA GLY A 33 4.56 -0.34 -14.54
C GLY A 33 3.54 0.12 -15.58
N TRP A 34 2.28 0.16 -15.19
CA TRP A 34 1.15 0.58 -16.02
C TRP A 34 0.30 1.59 -15.29
N LYS A 35 -0.30 2.55 -15.99
CA LYS A 35 -1.19 3.55 -15.42
C LYS A 35 -2.53 3.50 -16.15
N CYS A 36 -3.62 3.49 -15.39
CA CYS A 36 -4.96 3.61 -15.96
C CYS A 36 -5.12 4.98 -16.59
N ASP A 37 -5.59 5.03 -17.83
CA ASP A 37 -5.75 6.30 -18.56
C ASP A 37 -6.89 7.15 -18.00
N TYR A 38 -7.88 6.50 -17.39
CA TYR A 38 -9.10 7.17 -16.94
C TYR A 38 -8.95 7.81 -15.56
N CYS A 39 -8.53 7.04 -14.56
CA CYS A 39 -8.42 7.52 -13.16
C CYS A 39 -6.98 7.65 -12.67
N GLY A 40 -5.98 7.40 -13.52
CA GLY A 40 -4.58 7.56 -13.15
C GLY A 40 -4.01 6.52 -12.18
N THR A 41 -4.79 5.51 -11.77
CA THR A 41 -4.29 4.43 -10.89
C THR A 41 -3.08 3.73 -11.51
N VAL A 42 -1.95 3.74 -10.79
CA VAL A 42 -0.69 3.12 -11.23
C VAL A 42 -0.61 1.68 -10.72
N TYR A 43 -0.09 0.75 -11.52
CA TYR A 43 0.18 -0.66 -11.23
C TYR A 43 1.68 -0.89 -11.43
N LEU A 44 2.41 -1.14 -10.34
CA LEU A 44 3.87 -1.21 -10.41
C LEU A 44 4.34 -2.63 -10.74
N ASN A 45 5.41 -2.71 -11.51
CA ASN A 45 6.16 -3.95 -11.66
C ASN A 45 6.85 -4.29 -10.33
N PRO A 46 6.96 -5.58 -9.95
CA PRO A 46 7.72 -5.97 -8.78
C PRO A 46 9.15 -5.42 -8.85
N LYS A 47 9.54 -4.66 -7.82
CA LYS A 47 10.93 -4.29 -7.63
C LYS A 47 11.69 -5.57 -7.32
N LYS A 48 12.67 -5.93 -8.16
CA LYS A 48 13.64 -6.95 -7.76
C LYS A 48 14.32 -6.45 -6.48
N PRO A 49 14.50 -7.28 -5.45
CA PRO A 49 15.38 -6.93 -4.35
C PRO A 49 16.74 -6.60 -4.95
N SER A 50 17.23 -5.39 -4.68
CA SER A 50 18.62 -5.03 -4.95
C SER A 50 19.48 -6.04 -4.20
N THR A 51 20.11 -6.94 -4.95
CA THR A 51 21.14 -7.82 -4.40
C THR A 51 22.25 -6.91 -3.91
N LYS A 52 22.24 -6.59 -2.62
CA LYS A 52 23.41 -6.03 -1.94
C LYS A 52 24.52 -7.04 -2.19
N THR A 53 25.47 -6.66 -3.04
CA THR A 53 26.72 -7.36 -3.25
C THR A 53 27.35 -7.60 -1.87
N PRO A 54 27.60 -8.84 -1.44
CA PRO A 54 28.40 -9.04 -0.24
C PRO A 54 29.79 -8.46 -0.50
N PRO A 55 30.40 -7.76 0.48
CA PRO A 55 31.74 -7.26 0.32
C PRO A 55 32.70 -8.44 0.12
N VAL A 56 33.52 -8.32 -0.92
CA VAL A 56 34.64 -9.19 -1.21
C VAL A 56 35.59 -9.13 -0.02
N ASP A 57 35.70 -10.21 0.73
CA ASP A 57 36.82 -10.41 1.64
C ASP A 57 37.85 -11.31 0.95
N VAL A 58 38.99 -10.72 0.64
CA VAL A 58 40.16 -11.38 0.08
C VAL A 58 41.08 -11.71 1.26
N SER A 59 41.15 -12.98 1.67
CA SER A 59 42.43 -13.54 2.10
C SER A 59 42.43 -15.07 2.15
N PRO A 60 43.44 -15.74 1.59
CA PRO A 60 43.59 -17.19 1.61
C PRO A 60 44.35 -17.63 2.86
N HIS A 61 44.07 -18.85 3.34
CA HIS A 61 44.91 -19.76 4.17
C HIS A 61 43.94 -20.57 5.07
N LYS A 62 44.06 -21.87 5.31
CA LYS A 62 45.01 -22.93 4.96
C LYS A 62 44.30 -24.22 5.40
N LYS A 63 44.29 -25.25 4.55
CA LYS A 63 43.74 -26.58 4.87
C LYS A 63 44.47 -27.17 6.09
N ASN A 64 43.72 -27.78 7.01
CA ASN A 64 44.16 -29.01 7.64
C ASN A 64 42.96 -29.87 8.09
N LYS A 65 43.03 -31.14 7.73
CA LYS A 65 42.11 -32.21 8.13
C LYS A 65 42.51 -32.70 9.52
N SER A 66 41.54 -32.92 10.40
CA SER A 66 41.65 -33.90 11.48
C SER A 66 40.26 -34.41 11.83
N ARG A 67 40.06 -35.71 11.68
CA ARG A 67 38.94 -36.47 12.26
C ARG A 67 39.40 -36.92 13.65
N ILE A 68 38.50 -36.93 14.64
CA ILE A 68 38.40 -37.91 15.74
C ILE A 68 37.02 -37.74 16.39
N ILE A 69 36.56 -38.81 17.04
CA ILE A 69 35.20 -39.33 17.21
C ILE A 69 34.75 -39.27 18.70
N LEU A 70 33.42 -39.20 18.89
CA LEU A 70 32.56 -39.59 20.04
C LEU A 70 32.77 -38.98 21.44
N GLY A 71 31.64 -38.56 22.03
CA GLY A 71 31.46 -38.41 23.48
C GLY A 71 29.99 -38.15 23.83
N ILE A 72 29.22 -39.22 24.02
CA ILE A 72 27.83 -39.21 24.48
C ILE A 72 27.80 -38.79 25.95
N ALA A 73 27.15 -37.68 26.29
CA ALA A 73 26.41 -37.46 27.55
C ALA A 73 25.73 -36.08 27.54
N PHE A 74 24.56 -36.01 28.18
CA PHE A 74 23.70 -34.85 28.49
C PHE A 74 22.48 -34.52 27.59
N PRO A 75 21.60 -35.50 27.26
CA PRO A 75 20.21 -35.20 26.94
C PRO A 75 19.35 -35.00 28.21
N ILE A 76 19.86 -34.32 29.25
CA ILE A 76 19.13 -34.07 30.51
C ILE A 76 19.02 -32.56 30.82
N MET A 77 19.76 -31.69 30.15
CA MET A 77 19.67 -30.24 30.35
C MET A 77 18.65 -29.54 29.44
N ALA A 78 17.94 -30.29 28.59
CA ALA A 78 16.92 -29.76 27.66
C ALA A 78 15.49 -29.76 28.25
N LEU A 79 15.27 -30.33 29.44
CA LEU A 79 13.94 -30.45 30.06
C LEU A 79 13.65 -29.40 31.15
N LEU A 80 14.59 -28.50 31.48
CA LEU A 80 14.40 -27.46 32.51
C LEU A 80 14.44 -26.00 31.99
N LEU A 81 14.63 -25.79 30.68
CA LEU A 81 14.49 -24.46 30.06
C LEU A 81 13.17 -24.28 29.29
N GLY A 82 12.26 -25.26 29.37
CA GLY A 82 10.99 -25.30 28.63
C GLY A 82 9.82 -24.50 29.22
N LEU A 83 10.05 -23.56 30.15
CA LEU A 83 8.95 -22.85 30.85
C LEU A 83 9.03 -21.31 30.84
N ILE A 84 9.77 -20.65 29.93
CA ILE A 84 9.79 -19.16 29.89
C ILE A 84 9.60 -18.55 28.49
N PHE A 85 9.05 -19.26 27.50
CA PHE A 85 8.76 -18.63 26.19
C PHE A 85 7.41 -19.02 25.60
N PHE A 86 6.34 -18.83 26.37
CA PHE A 86 5.01 -18.53 25.80
C PHE A 86 4.59 -17.14 26.28
N LYS A 87 5.19 -16.12 25.67
CA LYS A 87 4.63 -14.77 25.66
C LYS A 87 4.58 -14.38 24.20
N GLY A 88 3.37 -14.24 23.66
CA GLY A 88 3.14 -13.93 22.26
C GLY A 88 3.98 -12.73 21.85
N ASN A 89 4.75 -12.89 20.78
CA ASN A 89 5.37 -11.77 20.08
C ASN A 89 4.27 -10.98 19.39
N GLU A 90 3.52 -10.20 20.15
CA GLU A 90 2.96 -8.97 19.63
C GLU A 90 4.16 -8.09 19.27
N SER A 91 4.44 -8.00 17.97
CA SER A 91 5.40 -7.03 17.46
C SER A 91 5.03 -5.66 18.03
N PRO A 92 6.00 -4.84 18.48
CA PRO A 92 5.71 -3.52 18.98
C PRO A 92 4.97 -2.76 17.88
N LYS A 93 3.67 -2.51 18.06
CA LYS A 93 2.96 -1.51 17.29
C LYS A 93 3.64 -0.20 17.64
N GLN A 94 4.56 0.25 16.78
CA GLN A 94 5.12 1.58 16.90
C GLN A 94 3.92 2.55 16.95
N PRO A 95 3.86 3.46 17.94
CA PRO A 95 2.85 4.51 17.93
C PRO A 95 3.12 5.34 16.69
N TYR A 96 2.28 5.17 15.67
CA TYR A 96 2.24 6.11 14.56
C TYR A 96 1.91 7.48 15.16
N SER A 97 2.71 8.50 14.83
CA SER A 97 2.31 9.89 15.05
C SER A 97 1.55 10.32 13.80
N PRO A 98 0.23 10.56 13.87
CA PRO A 98 -0.49 11.17 12.77
C PRO A 98 0.11 12.55 12.50
N THR A 99 0.68 12.73 11.31
CA THR A 99 0.85 14.08 10.77
C THR A 99 -0.53 14.52 10.29
N SER A 100 -1.31 15.03 11.22
CA SER A 100 -2.58 15.67 10.93
C SER A 100 -2.31 16.87 10.01
N PRO A 101 -3.02 17.02 8.87
CA PRO A 101 -2.99 18.28 8.13
C PRO A 101 -3.50 19.36 9.07
N ALA A 102 -2.72 20.43 9.24
CA ALA A 102 -3.05 21.53 10.13
C ALA A 102 -4.48 22.04 9.84
N ALA A 103 -5.36 21.90 10.82
CA ALA A 103 -6.72 22.42 10.74
C ALA A 103 -6.67 23.95 10.70
N SER A 104 -6.79 24.51 9.51
CA SER A 104 -7.02 25.94 9.31
C SER A 104 -8.46 26.14 8.89
N GLN A 105 -9.16 27.05 9.56
CA GLN A 105 -10.53 27.43 9.27
C GLN A 105 -10.57 28.30 7.99
N SER A 106 -10.27 27.74 6.83
CA SER A 106 -10.51 28.40 5.54
C SER A 106 -11.99 28.25 5.15
N LYS A 107 -12.57 29.32 4.58
CA LYS A 107 -13.93 29.29 4.02
C LYS A 107 -13.99 28.24 2.90
N PRO A 108 -15.16 27.60 2.66
CA PRO A 108 -15.36 26.77 1.48
C PRO A 108 -15.04 27.59 0.22
N GLU A 109 -14.02 27.18 -0.53
CA GLU A 109 -13.64 27.81 -1.78
C GLU A 109 -14.60 27.42 -2.91
N ASP A 110 -14.79 28.33 -3.86
CA ASP A 110 -15.71 28.10 -4.97
C ASP A 110 -15.18 26.99 -5.88
N GLY A 111 -15.82 25.82 -5.82
CA GLY A 111 -15.44 24.65 -6.63
C GLY A 111 -15.26 23.35 -5.85
N PHE A 112 -15.27 23.42 -4.52
CA PHE A 112 -15.16 22.23 -3.66
C PHE A 112 -16.54 21.79 -3.12
N PRO A 113 -16.81 20.46 -3.07
CA PRO A 113 -18.03 19.94 -2.48
C PRO A 113 -17.95 19.91 -0.94
N GLY A 114 -19.07 20.14 -0.25
CA GLY A 114 -19.17 19.95 1.20
C GLY A 114 -18.17 20.78 2.02
N GLY A 115 -17.53 20.13 3.00
CA GLY A 115 -16.52 20.74 3.89
C GLY A 115 -15.10 20.77 3.32
N TRP A 116 -14.92 20.49 2.04
CA TRP A 116 -13.60 20.51 1.42
C TRP A 116 -13.09 21.93 1.15
N THR A 117 -11.79 22.10 1.32
CA THR A 117 -11.01 23.27 0.86
C THR A 117 -9.85 22.79 0.01
N GLN A 118 -9.23 23.68 -0.77
CA GLN A 118 -8.04 23.33 -1.53
C GLN A 118 -6.90 22.87 -0.62
N GLU A 119 -6.69 23.54 0.53
CA GLU A 119 -5.61 23.16 1.44
C GLU A 119 -5.84 21.76 2.03
N LEU A 120 -7.09 21.42 2.39
CA LEU A 120 -7.42 20.08 2.87
C LEU A 120 -7.18 19.04 1.76
N TYR A 121 -7.63 19.32 0.53
CA TYR A 121 -7.42 18.40 -0.59
C TYR A 121 -5.94 18.19 -0.90
N GLU A 122 -5.15 19.26 -0.98
CA GLU A 122 -3.72 19.18 -1.24
C GLU A 122 -2.96 18.50 -0.09
N GLY A 123 -3.35 18.78 1.15
CA GLY A 123 -2.77 18.22 2.37
C GLY A 123 -3.01 16.71 2.58
N VAL A 124 -3.95 16.09 1.86
CA VAL A 124 -4.12 14.64 1.88
C VAL A 124 -2.90 13.95 1.26
N VAL A 125 -2.17 13.19 2.08
CA VAL A 125 -1.01 12.40 1.66
C VAL A 125 -1.47 11.04 1.15
N ILE A 126 -1.11 10.71 -0.09
CA ILE A 126 -1.39 9.41 -0.69
C ILE A 126 -0.36 8.38 -0.22
N ALA A 127 -0.84 7.23 0.25
CA ALA A 127 0.00 6.16 0.72
C ALA A 127 0.96 5.66 -0.38
N THR A 128 2.20 5.40 0.02
CA THR A 128 3.18 4.72 -0.81
C THR A 128 2.76 3.27 -0.98
N LYS A 129 2.53 2.85 -2.22
CA LYS A 129 2.18 1.47 -2.55
C LYS A 129 3.43 0.62 -2.74
N ASN A 130 3.50 -0.47 -2.01
CA ASN A 130 4.53 -1.50 -2.10
C ASN A 130 3.92 -2.81 -2.64
N TYR A 131 4.69 -3.56 -3.42
CA TYR A 131 4.30 -4.88 -3.90
C TYR A 131 5.35 -5.90 -3.46
N ASP A 132 4.89 -6.89 -2.70
CA ASP A 132 5.64 -8.06 -2.28
C ASP A 132 5.47 -9.16 -3.34
N ALA A 133 6.55 -9.47 -4.04
CA ALA A 133 6.55 -10.48 -5.10
C ALA A 133 6.51 -11.92 -4.56
N ASP A 134 6.98 -12.16 -3.33
CA ASP A 134 7.04 -13.49 -2.73
C ASP A 134 5.66 -13.91 -2.23
N ASN A 135 4.89 -12.96 -1.70
CA ASN A 135 3.52 -13.17 -1.24
C ASN A 135 2.46 -12.74 -2.26
N GLU A 136 2.89 -12.19 -3.40
CA GLU A 136 2.06 -11.58 -4.45
C GLU A 136 1.05 -10.54 -3.90
N LYS A 137 1.42 -9.78 -2.86
CA LYS A 137 0.53 -8.87 -2.12
C LYS A 137 0.95 -7.41 -2.18
N TYR A 138 -0.03 -6.53 -2.11
CA TYR A 138 0.18 -5.08 -1.99
C TYR A 138 0.04 -4.62 -0.54
N SER A 139 0.96 -3.76 -0.12
CA SER A 139 0.87 -3.00 1.12
C SER A 139 0.94 -1.50 0.86
N PHE A 140 0.47 -0.71 1.82
CA PHE A 140 0.37 0.74 1.74
C PHE A 140 0.92 1.34 3.02
N GLU A 141 1.76 2.37 2.88
CA GLU A 141 2.46 3.00 4.00
C GLU A 141 2.47 4.53 3.85
N ASN A 142 2.59 5.24 4.97
CA ASN A 142 2.79 6.69 5.02
C ASN A 142 1.68 7.52 4.33
N GLY A 143 0.44 7.02 4.28
CA GLY A 143 -0.72 7.78 3.79
C GLY A 143 -1.52 8.42 4.93
N SER A 144 -2.28 9.47 4.60
CA SER A 144 -3.26 10.07 5.52
C SER A 144 -4.36 9.07 5.89
N ASN A 145 -4.96 9.24 7.06
CA ASN A 145 -6.05 8.40 7.53
C ASN A 145 -7.42 8.94 7.10
N PHE A 146 -8.27 8.07 6.54
CA PHE A 146 -9.59 8.41 6.05
C PHE A 146 -10.56 8.85 7.15
N GLU A 147 -10.54 8.20 8.32
CA GLU A 147 -11.45 8.53 9.42
C GLU A 147 -11.17 9.93 9.98
N GLU A 148 -9.89 10.31 10.05
CA GLU A 148 -9.49 11.66 10.44
C GLU A 148 -9.91 12.70 9.41
N LEU A 149 -9.74 12.40 8.12
CA LEU A 149 -10.20 13.25 7.04
C LEU A 149 -11.73 13.44 7.07
N GLU A 150 -12.50 12.36 7.24
CA GLU A 150 -13.97 12.41 7.28
C GLU A 150 -14.48 13.32 8.40
N LYS A 151 -13.79 13.33 9.56
CA LYS A 151 -14.11 14.25 10.67
C LYS A 151 -13.91 15.72 10.30
N GLN A 152 -13.00 16.02 9.37
CA GLN A 152 -12.72 17.38 8.91
C GLN A 152 -13.66 17.83 7.78
N VAL A 153 -13.88 16.97 6.78
CA VAL A 153 -14.63 17.34 5.57
C VAL A 153 -16.12 16.96 5.60
N GLY A 154 -16.52 16.17 6.60
CA GLY A 154 -17.87 15.62 6.74
C GLY A 154 -18.07 14.30 5.98
N LYS A 155 -19.25 13.70 6.17
CA LYS A 155 -19.59 12.42 5.55
C LYS A 155 -19.65 12.51 4.02
N PRO A 156 -19.19 11.48 3.29
CA PRO A 156 -19.37 11.40 1.84
C PRO A 156 -20.83 11.17 1.46
N ASP A 157 -21.20 11.59 0.24
CA ASP A 157 -22.54 11.34 -0.31
C ASP A 157 -22.70 9.87 -0.71
N THR A 158 -21.64 9.27 -1.26
CA THR A 158 -21.63 7.87 -1.70
C THR A 158 -20.37 7.15 -1.26
N VAL A 159 -20.53 5.88 -0.92
CA VAL A 159 -19.43 4.97 -0.60
C VAL A 159 -19.60 3.69 -1.40
N THR A 160 -18.54 3.28 -2.11
CA THR A 160 -18.46 2.00 -2.82
C THR A 160 -17.34 1.18 -2.22
N SER A 161 -17.61 -0.05 -1.77
CA SER A 161 -16.63 -0.92 -1.14
C SER A 161 -16.36 -2.20 -1.93
N TRP A 162 -15.13 -2.68 -1.83
CA TRP A 162 -14.66 -3.96 -2.33
C TRP A 162 -14.11 -4.76 -1.14
N GLU A 163 -14.91 -5.70 -0.65
CA GLU A 163 -14.68 -6.40 0.62
C GLU A 163 -13.62 -7.50 0.54
N LYS A 164 -13.33 -8.00 -0.67
CA LYS A 164 -12.43 -9.13 -0.87
C LYS A 164 -11.08 -8.65 -1.33
N GLU A 165 -10.04 -9.34 -0.86
CA GLU A 165 -8.71 -9.24 -1.47
C GLU A 165 -8.83 -9.71 -2.93
N ASP A 166 -8.29 -8.91 -3.86
CA ASP A 166 -8.33 -9.21 -5.28
C ASP A 166 -6.98 -8.92 -5.92
N TYR A 167 -6.38 -9.92 -6.56
CA TYR A 167 -5.01 -9.85 -7.12
C TYR A 167 -3.96 -9.29 -6.15
N GLY A 168 -4.00 -9.74 -4.89
CA GLY A 168 -3.10 -9.30 -3.83
C GLY A 168 -3.39 -7.89 -3.30
N MET A 169 -4.38 -7.19 -3.84
CA MET A 169 -4.81 -5.89 -3.33
C MET A 169 -5.76 -6.09 -2.14
N PRO A 170 -5.47 -5.50 -0.97
CA PRO A 170 -6.33 -5.61 0.19
C PRO A 170 -7.71 -4.97 -0.05
N PRO A 171 -8.71 -5.31 0.79
CA PRO A 171 -10.03 -4.67 0.76
C PRO A 171 -9.93 -3.15 0.79
N ARG A 172 -10.75 -2.49 -0.02
CA ARG A 172 -10.71 -1.03 -0.22
C ARG A 172 -12.11 -0.45 -0.35
N ALA A 173 -12.22 0.85 -0.17
CA ALA A 173 -13.44 1.59 -0.38
C ALA A 173 -13.14 2.93 -1.04
N SER A 174 -14.13 3.47 -1.74
CA SER A 174 -14.09 4.76 -2.38
C SER A 174 -15.24 5.60 -1.86
N ALA A 175 -14.92 6.76 -1.32
CA ALA A 175 -15.86 7.74 -0.79
C ALA A 175 -15.89 8.95 -1.71
N THR A 176 -17.09 9.43 -2.05
CA THR A 176 -17.28 10.54 -2.99
C THR A 176 -18.15 11.64 -2.39
N TRP A 177 -17.72 12.88 -2.59
CA TRP A 177 -18.44 14.12 -2.28
C TRP A 177 -18.75 14.85 -3.59
N ASN A 178 -19.99 15.26 -3.80
CA ASN A 178 -20.47 15.92 -5.01
C ASN A 178 -20.91 17.35 -4.68
N LYS A 179 -20.61 18.31 -5.57
CA LYS A 179 -21.00 19.71 -5.39
C LYS A 179 -22.44 19.95 -5.90
N SER A 180 -23.43 19.21 -5.42
CA SER A 180 -24.78 19.39 -5.97
C SER A 180 -25.36 20.78 -5.60
N LYS A 181 -25.71 21.58 -6.61
CA LYS A 181 -26.84 22.50 -6.49
C LYS A 181 -28.07 21.65 -6.78
N ALA A 182 -29.10 21.73 -5.93
CA ALA A 182 -30.27 20.85 -5.98
C ALA A 182 -30.72 20.53 -7.42
N GLY A 183 -30.55 19.28 -7.85
CA GLY A 183 -31.07 18.75 -9.12
C GLY A 183 -30.12 18.73 -10.32
N GLU A 184 -28.94 19.35 -10.27
CA GLU A 184 -27.96 19.32 -11.38
C GLU A 184 -26.77 18.39 -11.08
N TYR A 185 -26.35 17.64 -12.10
CA TYR A 185 -25.11 16.87 -12.10
C TYR A 185 -23.94 17.86 -12.06
N SER A 186 -23.51 18.21 -10.85
CA SER A 186 -22.41 19.15 -10.67
C SER A 186 -21.14 18.53 -11.19
N GLY A 187 -20.50 19.17 -12.18
CA GLY A 187 -19.20 18.77 -12.70
C GLY A 187 -18.04 18.97 -11.71
N HIS A 188 -18.31 19.01 -10.40
CA HIS A 188 -17.33 19.10 -9.35
C HIS A 188 -17.54 18.00 -8.31
N SER A 189 -16.61 17.05 -8.23
CA SER A 189 -16.63 15.98 -7.24
C SER A 189 -15.24 15.67 -6.72
N ILE A 190 -15.18 15.18 -5.48
CA ILE A 190 -13.95 14.66 -4.89
C ILE A 190 -14.18 13.21 -4.52
N THR A 191 -13.23 12.37 -4.93
CA THR A 191 -13.24 10.95 -4.63
C THR A 191 -11.95 10.57 -3.91
N ILE A 192 -12.09 9.90 -2.76
CA ILE A 192 -11.00 9.37 -1.95
C ILE A 192 -11.11 7.86 -1.90
N THR A 193 -10.06 7.17 -2.33
CA THR A 193 -9.95 5.72 -2.20
C THR A 193 -9.04 5.38 -1.04
N TYR A 194 -9.45 4.46 -0.18
CA TYR A 194 -8.68 4.06 0.99
C TYR A 194 -8.71 2.54 1.20
N ASN A 195 -7.65 2.05 1.85
CA ASN A 195 -7.55 0.68 2.32
C ASN A 195 -8.47 0.48 3.52
N LYS A 196 -9.40 -0.48 3.47
CA LYS A 196 -10.40 -0.68 4.54
C LYS A 196 -9.80 -1.18 5.85
N ASN A 197 -8.71 -1.94 5.79
CA ASN A 197 -8.11 -2.54 6.98
C ASN A 197 -7.32 -1.52 7.80
N THR A 198 -6.69 -0.55 7.11
CA THR A 198 -5.79 0.43 7.74
C THR A 198 -6.35 1.84 7.77
N GLY A 199 -7.39 2.12 6.98
CA GLY A 199 -7.92 3.47 6.76
C GLY A 199 -6.98 4.36 5.94
N MET A 200 -5.84 3.87 5.46
CA MET A 200 -4.88 4.70 4.71
C MET A 200 -5.44 5.06 3.34
N ILE A 201 -5.36 6.34 2.99
CA ILE A 201 -5.76 6.87 1.70
C ILE A 201 -4.74 6.42 0.65
N THR A 202 -5.23 5.76 -0.40
CA THR A 202 -4.43 5.17 -1.47
C THR A 202 -4.58 5.90 -2.80
N ASP A 203 -5.64 6.71 -2.96
CA ASP A 203 -5.85 7.54 -4.14
C ASP A 203 -6.75 8.74 -3.82
N LYS A 204 -6.58 9.84 -4.57
CA LYS A 204 -7.48 11.00 -4.53
C LYS A 204 -7.68 11.56 -5.94
N ASN A 205 -8.92 11.85 -6.28
CA ASN A 205 -9.29 12.46 -7.57
C ASN A 205 -10.26 13.61 -7.35
N ARG A 206 -10.15 14.62 -8.20
CA ARG A 206 -11.07 15.75 -8.30
C ARG A 206 -11.50 15.88 -9.75
N TYR A 207 -12.80 16.01 -9.96
CA TYR A 207 -13.41 16.30 -11.26
C TYR A 207 -14.02 17.69 -11.22
#